data_AF-A0ABD4KZN4-F1
#
_entry.id   AF-A0ABD4KZN4-F1
#
_cell.length_a   1.000
_cell.length_b   1.000
_cell.length_c   1.000
_cell.angle_alpha   90.00
_cell.angle_beta   90.00
_cell.angle_gamma   90.00
#
_symmetry.space_group_name_H-M   'P 1'
#
loop_
_entity.id
_entity.type
_entity.pdbx_description
1 polymer ?
#
loop_
_entity_poly.entity_id
_entity_poly.type
_entity_poly.pdbx_seq_one_letter_code
_entity_poly.pdbx_strand_id
1 'polypeptide(L)'
;MSQRGPLDTLIELAQESRDKAALGLAQARQGEQQGVAQVETLKRYRQEYAERLQRAMQEGIDPASMHNYQHFLRSLDDAMGRAQQALEQQRRQVTRSQQQWQGEQRKLSSYDTLASRRADQAERVRQRQELRLNDELSQLALRRGRTPHSLQGGH
;
A
#
# COMPACT_ATOMS: atom_id res chain seq x y z
N MET A 1 -25.61 14.84 13.54
CA MET A 1 -24.33 14.10 13.37
C MET A 1 -24.67 12.74 12.82
N SER A 2 -24.28 12.44 11.59
CA SER A 2 -24.56 11.14 10.96
C SER A 2 -23.91 10.03 11.79
N GLN A 3 -24.69 9.05 12.24
CA GLN A 3 -24.16 7.91 12.99
C GLN A 3 -23.17 7.16 12.11
N ARG A 4 -21.92 7.00 12.57
CA ARG A 4 -20.91 6.14 11.94
C ARG A 4 -21.49 4.74 11.79
N GLY A 5 -21.66 4.32 10.55
CA GLY A 5 -22.20 2.99 10.24
C GLY A 5 -21.11 1.92 10.40
N PRO A 6 -21.49 0.65 10.57
CA PRO A 6 -20.54 -0.47 10.58
C PRO A 6 -19.61 -0.53 9.35
N LEU A 7 -20.07 0.00 8.20
CA LEU A 7 -19.25 0.07 6.99
C LEU A 7 -18.15 1.13 7.08
N ASP A 8 -18.40 2.26 7.73
CA ASP A 8 -17.40 3.31 7.91
C ASP A 8 -16.26 2.79 8.80
N THR A 9 -16.58 2.05 9.86
CA THR A 9 -15.58 1.39 10.71
C THR A 9 -14.76 0.35 9.95
N LEU A 10 -15.37 -0.40 9.03
CA LEU A 10 -14.64 -1.37 8.19
C LEU A 10 -13.70 -0.68 7.20
N ILE A 11 -14.08 0.48 6.68
CA ILE A 11 -13.22 1.30 5.81
C ILE A 11 -12.03 1.84 6.62
N GLU A 12 -12.28 2.44 7.78
CA GLU A 12 -11.22 2.94 8.67
C GLU A 12 -10.21 1.83 9.02
N LEU A 13 -10.69 0.64 9.43
CA LEU A 13 -9.82 -0.50 9.74
C LEU A 13 -9.03 -1.01 8.53
N ALA A 14 -9.64 -1.00 7.34
CA ALA A 14 -8.97 -1.39 6.10
C ALA A 14 -7.90 -0.37 5.68
N GLN A 15 -8.14 0.93 5.88
CA GLN A 15 -7.15 1.98 5.67
C GLN A 15 -5.95 1.80 6.60
N GLU A 16 -6.19 1.63 7.90
CA GLU A 16 -5.12 1.37 8.88
C GLU A 16 -4.31 0.12 8.53
N SER A 17 -4.98 -0.95 8.10
CA SER A 17 -4.33 -2.20 7.70
C SER A 17 -3.47 -2.01 6.44
N ARG A 18 -3.97 -1.27 5.45
CA ARG A 18 -3.23 -0.92 4.23
C ARG A 18 -2.00 -0.06 4.55
N ASP A 19 -2.14 0.92 5.45
CA ASP A 19 -1.06 1.82 5.84
C ASP A 19 0.04 1.06 6.59
N LYS A 20 -0.35 0.18 7.52
CA LYS A 20 0.58 -0.72 8.20
C LYS A 20 1.32 -1.64 7.22
N ALA A 21 0.60 -2.20 6.24
CA ALA A 21 1.23 -3.02 5.20
C ALA A 21 2.19 -2.20 4.31
N ALA A 22 1.88 -0.93 4.05
CA ALA A 22 2.74 -0.03 3.29
C ALA A 22 4.04 0.26 4.04
N LEU A 23 3.98 0.50 5.36
CA LEU A 23 5.16 0.65 6.21
C LEU A 23 6.02 -0.62 6.20
N GLY A 24 5.41 -1.80 6.32
CA GLY A 24 6.12 -3.08 6.24
C GLY A 24 6.80 -3.33 4.90
N LEU A 25 6.18 -2.90 3.79
CA LEU A 25 6.79 -2.95 2.46
C LEU A 25 7.97 -1.98 2.34
N ALA A 26 7.85 -0.76 2.87
CA ALA A 26 8.95 0.21 2.87
C ALA A 26 10.17 -0.31 3.64
N GLN A 27 9.95 -0.86 4.83
CA GLN A 27 11.00 -1.48 5.63
C GLN A 27 11.66 -2.66 4.92
N ALA A 28 10.89 -3.54 4.27
CA ALA A 28 11.44 -4.66 3.50
C ALA A 28 12.31 -4.18 2.34
N ARG A 29 11.88 -3.13 1.61
CA ARG A 29 12.66 -2.54 0.52
C ARG A 29 13.95 -1.90 1.01
N GLN A 30 13.92 -1.23 2.14
CA GLN A 30 15.12 -0.69 2.77
C GLN A 30 16.11 -1.81 3.14
N GLY A 31 15.61 -2.92 3.71
CA GLY A 31 16.42 -4.10 4.01
C GLY A 31 17.06 -4.73 2.77
N GLU A 32 16.33 -4.81 1.65
CA GLU A 32 16.88 -5.25 0.37
C GLU A 32 18.01 -4.32 -0.11
N GLN A 33 17.79 -3.01 -0.09
CA GLN A 33 18.79 -2.01 -0.52
C GLN A 33 20.08 -2.10 0.32
N GLN A 34 19.95 -2.27 1.63
CA GLN A 34 21.09 -2.49 2.52
C GLN A 34 21.82 -3.78 2.18
N GLY A 35 21.09 -4.87 1.89
CA GLY A 35 21.68 -6.13 1.45
C GLY A 35 22.47 -6.00 0.15
N VAL A 36 21.93 -5.27 -0.83
CA VAL A 36 22.64 -4.97 -2.09
C VAL A 36 23.93 -4.19 -1.80
N ALA A 37 23.87 -3.13 -0.99
CA ALA A 37 25.03 -2.33 -0.64
C ALA A 37 26.12 -3.14 0.10
N GLN A 38 25.72 -4.09 0.95
CA GLN A 38 26.65 -4.98 1.64
C GLN A 38 27.38 -5.91 0.66
N VAL A 39 26.65 -6.51 -0.29
CA VAL A 39 27.23 -7.37 -1.33
C VAL A 39 28.23 -6.59 -2.19
N GLU A 40 27.88 -5.37 -2.62
CA GLU A 40 28.78 -4.55 -3.43
C GLU A 40 30.04 -4.10 -2.66
N THR A 41 29.89 -3.78 -1.37
CA THR A 41 31.03 -3.49 -0.50
C THR A 41 31.98 -4.68 -0.40
N LEU A 42 31.46 -5.89 -0.18
CA LEU A 42 32.28 -7.11 -0.09
C LEU A 42 32.99 -7.42 -1.41
N LYS A 43 32.32 -7.24 -2.56
CA LYS A 43 32.93 -7.40 -3.89
C LYS A 43 34.10 -6.43 -4.09
N ARG A 44 33.90 -5.15 -3.75
CA ARG A 44 34.95 -4.13 -3.86
C ARG A 44 36.15 -4.48 -2.98
N TYR A 45 35.93 -4.81 -1.71
CA TYR A 45 37.02 -5.19 -0.82
C TYR A 45 37.77 -6.43 -1.29
N ARG A 46 37.05 -7.43 -1.82
CA ARG A 46 37.68 -8.61 -2.39
C ARG A 46 38.59 -8.26 -3.58
N GLN A 47 38.13 -7.39 -4.47
CA GLN A 47 38.93 -6.95 -5.62
C GLN A 47 40.18 -6.19 -5.16
N GLU A 48 40.03 -5.21 -4.29
CA GLU A 48 41.16 -4.44 -3.74
C GLU A 48 42.20 -5.35 -3.09
N TYR A 49 41.75 -6.39 -2.37
CA TYR A 49 42.64 -7.33 -1.70
C TYR A 49 43.33 -8.28 -2.68
N ALA A 50 42.65 -8.72 -3.73
CA ALA A 50 43.25 -9.53 -4.79
C ALA A 50 44.34 -8.75 -5.55
N GLU A 51 44.10 -7.46 -5.84
CA GLU A 51 45.10 -6.57 -6.47
C GLU A 51 46.33 -6.35 -5.58
N ARG A 52 46.14 -6.26 -4.25
CA ARG A 52 47.25 -6.18 -3.29
C ARG A 52 48.08 -7.45 -3.27
N LEU A 53 47.42 -8.62 -3.27
CA LEU A 53 48.11 -9.90 -3.36
C LEU A 53 48.93 -10.00 -4.65
N GLN A 54 48.34 -9.61 -5.79
CA GLN A 54 49.04 -9.63 -7.07
C GLN A 54 50.31 -8.76 -7.06
N ARG A 55 50.25 -7.56 -6.46
CA ARG A 55 51.42 -6.68 -6.29
C ARG A 55 52.48 -7.30 -5.37
N ALA A 56 52.07 -7.82 -4.22
CA ALA A 56 52.97 -8.47 -3.28
C ALA A 56 53.68 -9.69 -3.90
N MET A 57 52.98 -10.46 -4.75
CA MET A 57 53.60 -11.56 -5.51
C MET A 57 54.67 -11.08 -6.49
N GLN A 58 54.48 -9.93 -7.14
CA GLN A 58 55.48 -9.33 -8.04
C GLN A 58 56.72 -8.82 -7.29
N GLU A 59 56.54 -8.34 -6.06
CA GLU A 59 57.60 -7.80 -5.19
C GLU A 59 58.37 -8.89 -4.43
N GLY A 60 57.87 -10.14 -4.44
CA GLY A 60 58.44 -11.25 -3.68
C GLY A 60 57.85 -11.35 -2.28
N ILE A 61 56.70 -12.04 -2.17
CA ILE A 61 56.00 -12.28 -0.90
C ILE A 61 56.53 -13.54 -0.20
N ASP A 62 56.64 -13.49 1.13
CA ASP A 62 56.97 -14.67 1.92
C ASP A 62 55.78 -15.66 2.01
N PRO A 63 56.03 -16.96 2.21
CA PRO A 63 54.98 -17.98 2.25
C PRO A 63 53.91 -17.76 3.34
N ALA A 64 54.27 -17.19 4.49
CA ALA A 64 53.31 -16.96 5.58
C ALA A 64 52.35 -15.81 5.24
N SER A 65 52.87 -14.72 4.68
CA SER A 65 52.03 -13.62 4.18
C SER A 65 51.12 -14.10 3.05
N MET A 66 51.64 -14.88 2.09
CA MET A 66 50.84 -15.48 1.01
C MET A 66 49.66 -16.29 1.56
N HIS A 67 49.92 -17.14 2.57
CA HIS A 67 48.89 -17.94 3.22
C HIS A 67 47.82 -17.07 3.91
N ASN A 68 48.23 -16.02 4.63
CA ASN A 68 47.31 -15.08 5.29
C ASN A 68 46.38 -14.38 4.28
N TYR A 69 46.92 -13.93 3.15
CA TYR A 69 46.13 -13.33 2.07
C TYR A 69 45.08 -14.31 1.52
N GLN A 70 45.48 -15.54 1.21
CA GLN A 70 44.57 -16.57 0.70
C GLN A 70 43.46 -16.89 1.70
N HIS A 71 43.80 -16.99 2.98
CA HIS A 71 42.82 -17.23 4.04
C HIS A 71 41.81 -16.08 4.14
N PHE A 72 42.27 -14.83 4.12
CA PHE A 72 41.38 -13.67 4.16
C PHE A 72 40.47 -13.60 2.93
N LEU A 73 40.99 -13.83 1.72
CA LEU A 73 40.18 -13.88 0.50
C LEU A 73 39.08 -14.95 0.59
N ARG A 74 39.40 -16.13 1.12
CA ARG A 74 38.39 -17.18 1.37
C ARG A 74 37.34 -16.73 2.37
N SER A 75 37.73 -16.05 3.44
CA SER A 75 36.78 -15.51 4.42
C SER A 75 35.83 -14.46 3.83
N LEU A 76 36.31 -13.65 2.87
CA LEU A 76 35.48 -12.71 2.12
C LEU A 76 34.51 -13.43 1.18
N ASP A 77 34.96 -14.49 0.51
CA ASP A 77 34.10 -15.33 -0.33
C ASP A 77 32.97 -15.98 0.48
N ASP A 78 33.29 -16.52 1.65
CA ASP A 78 32.29 -17.09 2.56
C ASP A 78 31.30 -16.03 3.07
N ALA A 79 31.80 -14.84 3.42
CA ALA A 79 30.96 -13.71 3.84
C ALA A 79 30.05 -13.22 2.71
N MET A 80 30.56 -13.18 1.47
CA MET A 80 29.80 -12.81 0.29
C MET A 80 28.68 -13.82 0.01
N GLY A 81 28.94 -15.12 0.14
CA GLY A 81 27.92 -16.16 0.03
C GLY A 81 26.79 -15.97 1.06
N ARG A 82 27.14 -15.71 2.33
CA ARG A 82 26.15 -15.39 3.38
C ARG A 82 25.34 -14.13 3.06
N ALA A 83 25.99 -13.06 2.60
CA ALA A 83 25.34 -11.80 2.25
C ALA A 83 24.37 -11.97 1.07
N GLN A 84 24.73 -12.76 0.06
CA GLN A 84 23.86 -13.08 -1.08
C GLN A 84 22.63 -13.88 -0.64
N GLN A 85 22.81 -14.90 0.20
CA GLN A 85 21.68 -15.67 0.76
C GLN A 85 20.74 -14.77 1.58
N ALA A 86 21.28 -13.88 2.39
CA ALA A 86 20.47 -12.91 3.15
C ALA A 86 19.73 -11.94 2.21
N LEU A 87 20.37 -11.45 1.15
CA LEU A 87 19.73 -10.60 0.15
C LEU A 87 18.56 -11.30 -0.57
N GLU A 88 18.71 -12.58 -0.90
CA GLU A 88 17.59 -13.36 -1.45
C GLU A 88 16.42 -13.50 -0.48
N GLN A 89 16.70 -13.67 0.81
CA GLN A 89 15.66 -13.69 1.84
C GLN A 89 14.94 -12.33 1.92
N GLN A 90 15.68 -11.21 1.86
CA GLN A 90 15.11 -9.86 1.82
C GLN A 90 14.24 -9.65 0.58
N ARG A 91 14.70 -10.10 -0.60
CA ARG A 91 13.92 -10.07 -1.85
C ARG A 91 12.59 -10.81 -1.72
N ARG A 92 12.62 -12.04 -1.17
CA ARG A 92 11.39 -12.80 -0.88
C ARG A 92 10.49 -12.06 0.10
N GLN A 93 11.06 -11.38 1.10
CA GLN A 93 10.29 -10.57 2.03
C GLN A 93 9.61 -9.37 1.35
N VAL A 94 10.31 -8.66 0.45
CA VAL A 94 9.72 -7.58 -0.35
C VAL A 94 8.53 -8.08 -1.16
N THR A 95 8.67 -9.21 -1.85
CA THR A 95 7.57 -9.81 -2.62
C THR A 95 6.37 -10.13 -1.74
N ARG A 96 6.59 -10.74 -0.56
CA ARG A 96 5.51 -11.06 0.38
C ARG A 96 4.82 -9.80 0.91
N SER A 97 5.59 -8.82 1.37
CA SER A 97 5.05 -7.55 1.87
C SER A 97 4.27 -6.80 0.77
N GLN A 98 4.73 -6.88 -0.49
CA GLN A 98 4.04 -6.27 -1.62
C GLN A 98 2.70 -6.94 -1.90
N GLN A 99 2.64 -8.27 -1.87
CA GLN A 99 1.38 -9.02 -2.04
C GLN A 99 0.39 -8.71 -0.91
N GLN A 100 0.87 -8.63 0.34
CA GLN A 100 0.05 -8.25 1.48
C GLN A 100 -0.54 -6.85 1.29
N TRP A 101 0.30 -5.86 0.96
CA TRP A 101 -0.14 -4.49 0.72
C TRP A 101 -1.19 -4.39 -0.41
N GLN A 102 -0.98 -5.10 -1.52
CA GLN A 102 -1.95 -5.18 -2.61
C GLN A 102 -3.26 -5.87 -2.20
N GLY A 103 -3.20 -6.84 -1.28
CA GLY A 103 -4.37 -7.48 -0.68
C GLY A 103 -5.22 -6.48 0.11
N GLU A 104 -4.59 -5.75 1.03
CA GLU A 104 -5.27 -4.74 1.84
C GLU A 104 -5.83 -3.60 0.98
N GLN A 105 -5.08 -3.16 -0.04
CA GLN A 105 -5.55 -2.15 -1.00
C GLN A 105 -6.82 -2.62 -1.74
N ARG A 106 -6.88 -3.87 -2.20
CA ARG A 106 -8.07 -4.42 -2.86
C ARG A 106 -9.27 -4.52 -1.91
N LYS A 107 -9.02 -4.88 -0.65
CA LYS A 107 -10.06 -4.95 0.39
C LYS A 107 -10.66 -3.56 0.65
N LEU A 108 -9.82 -2.54 0.82
CA LEU A 108 -10.25 -1.15 0.97
C LEU A 108 -11.10 -0.70 -0.22
N SER A 109 -10.62 -0.89 -1.46
CA SER A 109 -11.36 -0.50 -2.66
C SER A 109 -12.73 -1.20 -2.77
N SER A 110 -12.84 -2.43 -2.25
CA SER A 110 -14.11 -3.16 -2.22
C SER A 110 -15.11 -2.52 -1.25
N TYR A 111 -14.65 -2.05 -0.09
CA TYR A 111 -15.50 -1.33 0.86
C TYR A 111 -15.89 0.05 0.36
N ASP A 112 -14.97 0.80 -0.25
CA ASP A 112 -15.27 2.10 -0.88
C ASP A 112 -16.35 1.96 -1.96
N THR A 113 -16.25 0.92 -2.79
CA THR A 113 -17.26 0.62 -3.82
C THR A 113 -18.63 0.34 -3.18
N LEU A 114 -18.67 -0.41 -2.08
CA LEU A 114 -19.92 -0.71 -1.38
C LEU A 114 -20.52 0.56 -0.74
N ALA A 115 -19.68 1.42 -0.17
CA ALA A 115 -20.11 2.68 0.43
C ALA A 115 -20.71 3.63 -0.61
N SER A 116 -20.04 3.79 -1.75
CA SER A 116 -20.56 4.57 -2.89
C SER A 116 -21.94 4.05 -3.35
N ARG A 117 -22.09 2.73 -3.53
CA ARG A 117 -23.39 2.15 -3.91
C ARG A 117 -24.49 2.41 -2.90
N ARG A 118 -24.18 2.37 -1.60
CA ARG A 118 -25.16 2.67 -0.54
C ARG A 118 -25.55 4.15 -0.54
N ALA A 119 -24.59 5.05 -0.74
CA ALA A 119 -24.86 6.48 -0.86
C ALA A 119 -25.79 6.76 -2.05
N ASP A 120 -25.50 6.17 -3.22
CA ASP A 120 -26.35 6.33 -4.42
C ASP A 120 -27.77 5.80 -4.20
N GLN A 121 -27.92 4.67 -3.52
CA GLN A 121 -29.24 4.12 -3.20
C GLN A 121 -30.02 5.01 -2.22
N ALA A 122 -29.37 5.52 -1.18
CA ALA A 122 -29.99 6.42 -0.22
C ALA A 122 -30.45 7.72 -0.89
N GLU A 123 -29.63 8.27 -1.78
CA GLU A 123 -29.95 9.47 -2.56
C GLU A 123 -31.17 9.24 -3.47
N ARG A 124 -31.20 8.12 -4.20
CA ARG A 124 -32.38 7.73 -5.02
C ARG A 124 -33.65 7.53 -4.20
N VAL A 125 -33.55 7.11 -2.95
CA VAL A 125 -34.71 6.98 -2.06
C VAL A 125 -35.19 8.36 -1.61
N ARG A 126 -34.27 9.26 -1.22
CA ARG A 126 -34.59 10.65 -0.84
C ARG A 126 -35.26 11.40 -1.98
N GLN A 127 -34.68 11.37 -3.18
CA GLN A 127 -35.26 12.00 -4.37
C GLN A 127 -36.68 11.50 -4.65
N ARG A 128 -36.94 10.19 -4.51
CA ARG A 128 -38.28 9.62 -4.67
C ARG A 128 -39.27 10.09 -3.60
N GLN A 129 -38.83 10.29 -2.37
CA GLN A 129 -39.67 10.83 -1.29
C GLN A 129 -39.96 12.32 -1.50
N GLU A 130 -38.97 13.10 -1.90
CA GLU A 130 -39.13 14.53 -2.21
C GLU A 130 -40.09 14.76 -3.38
N LEU A 131 -39.97 13.98 -4.46
CA LEU A 131 -40.90 14.04 -5.58
C LEU A 131 -42.34 13.75 -5.13
N ARG A 132 -42.57 12.70 -4.32
CA ARG A 132 -43.90 12.38 -3.78
C ARG A 132 -44.48 13.51 -2.93
N LEU A 133 -43.67 14.09 -2.03
CA LEU A 133 -44.10 15.21 -1.19
C LEU A 133 -44.44 16.45 -2.02
N ASN A 134 -43.65 16.73 -3.06
CA ASN A 134 -43.91 17.85 -3.97
C ASN A 134 -45.21 17.64 -4.78
N ASP A 135 -45.44 16.43 -5.27
CA ASP A 135 -46.68 16.08 -5.96
C ASP A 135 -47.90 16.25 -5.05
N GLU A 136 -47.83 15.80 -3.80
CA GLU A 136 -48.89 15.98 -2.80
C GLU A 136 -49.19 17.46 -2.52
N LEU A 137 -48.14 18.27 -2.32
CA LEU A 137 -48.27 19.71 -2.11
C LEU A 137 -48.88 20.42 -3.33
N SER A 138 -48.45 20.05 -4.53
CA SER A 138 -48.97 20.57 -5.79
C SER A 138 -50.46 20.24 -5.97
N GLN A 139 -50.87 19.01 -5.66
CA GLN A 139 -52.27 18.60 -5.68
C GLN A 139 -53.12 19.35 -4.65
N LEU A 140 -52.60 19.58 -3.43
CA LEU A 140 -53.25 20.40 -2.40
C LEU A 140 -53.40 21.86 -2.84
N ALA A 141 -52.37 22.46 -3.43
CA ALA A 141 -52.42 23.82 -3.95
C ALA A 141 -53.43 23.97 -5.10
N LEU A 142 -53.45 23.00 -6.04
CA LEU A 142 -54.45 22.94 -7.10
C LEU A 142 -55.88 22.81 -6.53
N ARG A 143 -56.09 22.01 -5.49
CA ARG A 143 -57.40 21.91 -4.81
C ARG A 143 -57.83 23.21 -4.14
N ARG A 144 -56.90 23.97 -3.54
CA ARG A 144 -57.20 25.31 -2.97
C ARG A 144 -57.46 26.36 -4.04
N GLY A 145 -56.73 26.35 -5.16
CA GLY A 145 -56.96 27.26 -6.29
C GLY A 145 -58.27 26.97 -7.06
N ARG A 146 -58.87 25.80 -6.82
CA ARG A 146 -60.08 25.32 -7.50
C ARG A 146 -61.33 25.42 -6.63
N THR A 147 -61.33 26.26 -5.59
CA THR A 147 -62.58 26.76 -5.00
C THR A 147 -63.39 27.46 -6.09
N PRO A 148 -64.54 26.92 -6.51
CA PRO A 148 -65.36 27.56 -7.53
C PRO A 148 -65.91 28.86 -6.96
N HIS A 149 -65.53 29.98 -7.56
CA HIS A 149 -66.36 31.17 -7.54
C HIS A 149 -67.58 30.88 -8.43
N SER A 150 -68.60 30.21 -7.87
CA SER A 150 -69.93 30.14 -8.49
C SER A 150 -70.81 31.23 -7.89
N LEU A 151 -70.97 32.27 -8.69
CA LEU A 151 -71.96 33.34 -8.60
C LEU A 151 -73.37 32.79 -8.36
N GLN A 152 -74.16 33.45 -7.51
CA GLN A 152 -75.60 33.50 -7.64
C GLN A 152 -76.08 34.93 -7.41
N GLY A 153 -76.47 35.59 -8.52
CA GLY A 153 -77.38 36.72 -8.48
C GLY A 153 -78.81 36.22 -8.24
N GLY A 154 -79.63 37.06 -7.61
CA GLY A 154 -81.05 36.81 -7.42
C GLY A 154 -81.72 37.87 -6.55
N HIS A 155 -82.31 38.86 -7.24
CA HIS A 155 -83.26 39.90 -6.81
C HIS A 155 -82.77 41.10 -6.01
#